data_AF-A0A842UGA5-F1
#
_entry.id   AF-A0A842UGA5-F1
#
_cell.length_a   1.000
_cell.length_b   1.000
_cell.length_c   1.000
_cell.angle_alpha   90.00
_cell.angle_beta   90.00
_cell.angle_gamma   90.00
#
_symmetry.space_group_name_H-M   'P 1'
#
loop_
_entity.id
_entity.type
_entity.pdbx_description
1 polymer ?
#
loop_
_entity_poly.entity_id
_entity_poly.type
_entity_poly.pdbx_seq_one_letter_code
_entity_poly.pdbx_strand_id
1 'polypeptide(L)'
;MIRMSYMSSGGYSSCLSSMTGSDYMDSRSALESTVSECASCSSHSRPVQPAPASYSFKAPPYGPITYTARSPAVIYAGDTDSSKTSSVYSGNYSDPVAEIKKQTRKEYDVLRTKLVFRPGQFINPSAPKTKFIRASEQVKELVEQTFIELTGKELPCLNIDVCSEKELRKEHARLGGQWSPGILGFCNHSTGSIFVLENNLAELLLTIGHEIGHLLSEPLPDLIDEEAKAMAFASAWAQAIHENNIGNLGSHIQMHQPATNGVHNVASHFVNNMLDDGMVAMDVFEQLSRKYISSSFCRNF
;
A
#
# COMPACT_ATOMS: atom_id res chain seq x y z
N MET A 1 7.91 16.83 10.45
CA MET A 1 6.90 15.76 10.52
C MET A 1 5.49 16.32 10.53
N ILE A 2 4.75 16.21 9.42
CA ILE A 2 3.29 16.39 9.40
C ILE A 2 2.70 15.00 9.53
N ARG A 3 1.97 14.74 10.62
CA ARG A 3 1.33 13.46 10.86
C ARG A 3 -0.07 13.45 10.28
N MET A 4 -0.29 12.68 9.22
CA MET A 4 -1.63 12.48 8.66
C MET A 4 -2.31 11.35 9.41
N SER A 5 -3.04 11.72 10.46
CA SER A 5 -3.89 10.77 11.19
C SER A 5 -5.29 10.78 10.59
N TYR A 6 -5.82 9.61 10.25
CA TYR A 6 -7.16 9.47 9.71
C TYR A 6 -8.07 9.24 10.92
N MET A 7 -8.99 10.16 11.17
CA MET A 7 -10.10 9.89 12.06
C MET A 7 -11.21 9.31 11.20
N SER A 8 -11.60 8.06 11.46
CA SER A 8 -12.82 7.49 10.90
C SER A 8 -13.96 8.46 11.24
N SER A 9 -14.60 9.02 10.23
CA SER A 9 -15.85 9.77 10.36
C SER A 9 -16.89 8.80 10.93
N GLY A 10 -17.02 8.79 12.26
CA GLY A 10 -18.05 8.05 12.96
C GLY A 10 -19.41 8.47 12.44
N GLY A 11 -20.17 7.47 11.99
CA GLY A 11 -21.44 7.65 11.31
C GLY A 11 -22.44 8.51 12.10
N TYR A 12 -23.16 9.34 11.35
CA TYR A 12 -24.40 9.94 11.80
C TYR A 12 -25.40 8.81 12.13
N SER A 13 -25.55 8.53 13.42
CA SER A 13 -26.69 7.78 13.95
C SER A 13 -27.93 8.64 13.80
N SER A 14 -28.70 8.40 12.74
CA SER A 14 -30.01 8.99 12.52
C SER A 14 -31.01 8.44 13.56
N CYS A 15 -31.31 9.24 14.58
CA CYS A 15 -32.43 9.02 15.47
C CYS A 15 -33.72 9.41 14.75
N LEU A 16 -34.40 8.43 14.15
CA LEU A 16 -35.81 8.50 13.82
C LEU A 16 -36.63 8.52 15.12
N SER A 17 -37.33 9.63 15.38
CA SER A 17 -38.47 9.66 16.29
C SER A 17 -39.62 10.42 15.63
N SER A 18 -40.68 9.69 15.32
CA SER A 18 -41.93 10.22 14.78
C SER A 18 -42.93 10.58 15.89
N MET A 19 -43.56 11.75 15.72
CA MET A 19 -44.95 12.13 16.03
C MET A 19 -45.49 12.05 17.48
N THR A 20 -46.14 13.14 17.92
CA THR A 20 -47.63 13.28 17.93
C THR A 20 -48.10 14.65 18.46
N GLY A 21 -49.05 15.28 17.74
CA GLY A 21 -50.12 16.18 18.23
C GLY A 21 -49.72 17.59 18.70
N SER A 22 -50.58 18.61 18.69
CA SER A 22 -51.90 18.91 18.12
C SER A 22 -52.14 20.40 18.44
N ASP A 23 -52.88 21.09 17.57
CA ASP A 23 -53.74 22.25 17.86
C ASP A 23 -53.19 23.69 18.02
N TYR A 24 -53.72 24.54 17.12
CA TYR A 24 -54.49 25.79 17.38
C TYR A 24 -53.95 27.16 16.87
N MET A 25 -54.76 27.72 15.95
CA MET A 25 -55.10 29.13 15.60
C MET A 25 -54.00 30.08 15.07
N ASP A 26 -54.07 30.50 13.80
CA ASP A 26 -54.95 31.52 13.16
C ASP A 26 -54.47 32.96 13.38
N SER A 27 -54.02 33.62 12.30
CA SER A 27 -54.41 35.00 11.94
C SER A 27 -53.74 35.48 10.64
N ARG A 28 -54.63 35.70 9.67
CA ARG A 28 -54.61 36.54 8.45
C ARG A 28 -53.58 37.68 8.34
N SER A 29 -53.03 37.86 7.13
CA SER A 29 -53.08 39.10 6.29
C SER A 29 -52.18 38.90 5.07
N ALA A 30 -52.73 38.70 3.86
CA ALA A 30 -53.07 39.74 2.88
C ALA A 30 -51.85 40.58 2.41
N LEU A 31 -51.34 40.29 1.22
CA LEU A 31 -51.07 41.27 0.17
C LEU A 31 -50.72 40.58 -1.16
N GLU A 32 -51.56 40.83 -2.15
CA GLU A 32 -51.33 40.61 -3.57
C GLU A 32 -50.18 41.49 -4.06
N SER A 33 -49.35 40.97 -4.97
CA SER A 33 -48.92 41.74 -6.14
C SER A 33 -48.24 40.83 -7.17
N THR A 34 -48.83 40.85 -8.36
CA THR A 34 -48.39 40.32 -9.65
C THR A 34 -47.16 41.05 -10.21
N VAL A 35 -46.17 40.30 -10.70
CA VAL A 35 -45.29 40.65 -11.84
C VAL A 35 -44.65 39.35 -12.35
N SER A 36 -45.04 38.87 -13.53
CA SER A 36 -44.38 39.08 -14.83
C SER A 36 -43.25 38.08 -15.11
N GLU A 37 -43.50 37.25 -16.13
CA GLU A 37 -42.57 36.54 -17.02
C GLU A 37 -41.29 37.37 -17.29
N CYS A 38 -40.09 36.86 -17.60
CA CYS A 38 -39.62 35.60 -18.19
C CYS A 38 -38.07 35.64 -18.17
N ALA A 39 -37.38 34.49 -18.01
CA ALA A 39 -36.07 34.22 -18.64
C ALA A 39 -35.58 32.79 -18.36
N SER A 40 -35.75 31.95 -19.38
CA SER A 40 -35.06 30.71 -19.74
C SER A 40 -33.75 30.37 -19.00
N CYS A 41 -33.81 29.37 -18.12
CA CYS A 41 -32.64 28.66 -17.60
C CYS A 41 -32.37 27.43 -18.48
N SER A 42 -31.39 27.51 -19.37
CA SER A 42 -30.95 26.38 -20.19
C SER A 42 -30.24 25.33 -19.32
N SER A 43 -30.98 24.30 -18.92
CA SER A 43 -30.46 23.09 -18.28
C SER A 43 -29.68 22.25 -19.30
N HIS A 44 -28.35 22.36 -19.26
CA HIS A 44 -27.48 21.40 -19.94
C HIS A 44 -27.48 20.09 -19.15
N SER A 45 -28.34 19.16 -19.58
CA SER A 45 -28.32 17.77 -19.16
C SER A 45 -26.96 17.15 -19.51
N ARG A 46 -26.11 16.93 -18.50
CA ARG A 46 -24.92 16.09 -18.67
C ARG A 46 -25.37 14.67 -19.04
N PRO A 47 -24.76 14.02 -20.04
CA PRO A 47 -25.02 12.62 -20.31
C PRO A 47 -24.61 11.80 -19.10
N VAL A 48 -25.55 11.01 -18.58
CA VAL A 48 -25.31 10.01 -17.55
C VAL A 48 -24.30 9.01 -18.13
N GLN A 49 -23.08 8.99 -17.59
CA GLN A 49 -22.12 7.95 -17.93
C GLN A 49 -22.67 6.60 -17.44
N PRO A 50 -22.57 5.54 -18.26
CA PRO A 50 -22.98 4.20 -17.83
C PRO A 50 -22.14 3.77 -16.63
N ALA A 51 -22.79 3.18 -15.64
CA ALA A 51 -22.12 2.58 -14.49
C ALA A 51 -21.08 1.57 -14.99
N PRO A 52 -19.88 1.51 -14.38
CA PRO A 52 -18.88 0.51 -14.72
C PRO A 52 -19.48 -0.89 -14.52
N ALA A 53 -19.20 -1.78 -15.48
CA ALA A 53 -19.69 -3.15 -15.47
C ALA A 53 -19.32 -3.82 -14.14
N SER A 54 -20.33 -4.30 -13.41
CA SER A 54 -20.11 -5.11 -12.23
C SER A 54 -19.51 -6.45 -12.65
N TYR A 55 -18.21 -6.62 -12.42
CA TYR A 55 -17.53 -7.89 -12.65
C TYR A 55 -18.02 -8.91 -11.63
N SER A 56 -18.92 -9.79 -12.08
CA SER A 56 -19.36 -10.95 -11.30
C SER A 56 -18.29 -12.05 -11.38
N PHE A 57 -17.55 -12.19 -10.28
CA PHE A 57 -16.46 -13.16 -10.16
C PHE A 57 -17.01 -14.58 -10.01
N LYS A 58 -16.70 -15.46 -10.96
CA LYS A 58 -16.84 -16.92 -10.78
C LYS A 58 -15.53 -17.44 -10.20
N ALA A 59 -15.49 -17.68 -8.90
CA ALA A 59 -14.34 -18.30 -8.25
C ALA A 59 -14.12 -19.72 -8.84
N PRO A 60 -12.87 -20.10 -9.20
CA PRO A 60 -12.56 -21.46 -9.58
C PRO A 60 -12.69 -22.41 -8.36
N PRO A 61 -13.09 -23.68 -8.56
CA PRO A 61 -13.36 -24.62 -7.48
C PRO A 61 -12.06 -25.19 -6.94
N TYR A 62 -11.44 -24.52 -5.97
CA TYR A 62 -10.37 -25.10 -5.18
C TYR A 62 -10.88 -25.43 -3.77
N GLY A 63 -10.74 -26.71 -3.40
CA GLY A 63 -11.20 -27.26 -2.12
C GLY A 63 -10.45 -26.67 -0.92
N PRO A 64 -11.02 -26.79 0.30
CA PRO A 64 -10.47 -26.18 1.49
C PRO A 64 -9.17 -26.87 1.92
N ILE A 65 -8.07 -26.10 1.97
CA ILE A 65 -6.83 -26.51 2.64
C ILE A 65 -6.80 -25.83 4.00
N THR A 66 -6.91 -26.62 5.07
CA THR A 66 -6.81 -26.13 6.45
C THR A 66 -5.36 -26.08 6.89
N TYR A 67 -4.85 -24.88 7.19
CA TYR A 67 -3.59 -24.69 7.91
C TYR A 67 -3.87 -24.07 9.28
N THR A 68 -3.44 -24.74 10.34
CA THR A 68 -3.36 -24.17 11.70
C THR A 68 -2.01 -23.46 11.85
N ALA A 69 -1.96 -22.18 11.49
CA ALA A 69 -0.79 -21.35 11.74
C ALA A 69 -0.91 -20.69 13.12
N ARG A 70 0.01 -21.04 14.02
CA ARG A 70 0.21 -20.39 15.31
C ARG A 70 1.13 -19.19 15.08
N SER A 71 0.60 -17.97 15.16
CA SER A 71 1.37 -16.74 14.95
C SER A 71 2.37 -16.49 16.10
N PRO A 72 3.63 -16.17 15.79
CA PRO A 72 4.43 -15.29 16.62
C PRO A 72 4.41 -13.88 16.03
N ALA A 73 4.25 -12.87 16.89
CA ALA A 73 4.55 -11.49 16.55
C ALA A 73 6.05 -11.38 16.20
N VAL A 74 6.37 -11.06 14.94
CA VAL A 74 7.74 -10.92 14.47
C VAL A 74 8.19 -9.48 14.70
N ILE A 75 8.75 -9.22 15.88
CA ILE A 75 9.70 -8.13 16.13
C ILE A 75 11.00 -8.82 16.57
N TYR A 76 12.00 -8.89 15.68
CA TYR A 76 13.37 -9.32 16.01
C TYR A 76 14.28 -8.09 15.84
N ALA A 77 15.10 -7.65 16.81
CA ALA A 77 15.83 -8.42 17.81
C ALA A 77 15.95 -7.70 19.17
N GLY A 78 15.66 -8.44 20.24
CA GLY A 78 16.28 -8.28 21.55
C GLY A 78 16.85 -9.64 21.93
N ASP A 79 18.13 -9.69 22.29
CA ASP A 79 18.75 -10.87 22.89
C ASP A 79 19.36 -10.42 24.23
N THR A 80 18.59 -10.65 25.29
CA THR A 80 19.01 -10.81 26.69
C THR A 80 19.09 -12.32 26.90
N ASP A 81 20.11 -12.97 27.47
CA ASP A 81 20.74 -12.71 28.76
C ASP A 81 21.95 -13.67 28.97
N SER A 82 22.85 -13.27 29.87
CA SER A 82 23.79 -14.00 30.72
C SER A 82 24.04 -15.51 30.52
N SER A 83 25.32 -15.88 30.46
CA SER A 83 25.96 -16.71 31.52
C SER A 83 27.47 -16.85 31.31
N LYS A 84 28.24 -16.34 32.27
CA LYS A 84 29.67 -16.60 32.42
C LYS A 84 29.85 -17.97 33.08
N THR A 85 30.36 -18.94 32.33
CA THR A 85 31.08 -20.09 32.90
C THR A 85 32.35 -20.30 32.11
N SER A 86 33.47 -19.90 32.73
CA SER A 86 34.82 -20.12 32.24
C SER A 86 35.13 -21.61 32.26
N SER A 87 35.48 -22.17 31.10
CA SER A 87 36.16 -23.46 30.98
C SER A 87 37.24 -23.31 29.90
N VAL A 88 38.48 -23.36 30.35
CA VAL A 88 39.69 -23.24 29.55
C VAL A 88 39.94 -24.59 28.87
N TYR A 89 39.66 -24.67 27.57
CA TYR A 89 40.26 -25.66 26.68
C TYR A 89 40.44 -24.99 25.30
N SER A 90 41.65 -24.50 25.06
CA SER A 90 42.05 -23.91 23.78
C SER A 90 42.49 -25.04 22.84
N GLY A 91 41.55 -25.55 22.06
CA GLY A 91 41.81 -26.38 20.89
C GLY A 91 41.37 -25.61 19.64
N ASN A 92 42.29 -25.36 18.72
CA ASN A 92 42.02 -24.72 17.43
C ASN A 92 41.28 -25.69 16.49
N TYR A 93 40.06 -26.09 16.85
CA TYR A 93 39.13 -26.74 15.94
C TYR A 93 38.18 -25.66 15.41
N SER A 94 38.36 -25.29 14.15
CA SER A 94 37.38 -24.51 13.40
C SER A 94 36.08 -25.32 13.34
N ASP A 95 35.10 -24.93 14.15
CA ASP A 95 33.78 -25.56 14.19
C ASP A 95 33.08 -25.37 12.84
N PRO A 96 32.89 -26.44 12.04
CA PRO A 96 32.25 -26.32 10.72
C PRO A 96 30.80 -25.80 10.83
N VAL A 97 30.14 -25.92 11.99
CA VAL A 97 28.80 -25.36 12.22
C VAL A 97 28.85 -23.83 12.34
N ALA A 98 29.92 -23.26 12.89
CA ALA A 98 30.11 -21.82 12.97
C ALA A 98 30.40 -21.20 11.59
N GLU A 99 31.05 -21.96 10.69
CA GLU A 99 31.36 -21.54 9.33
C GLU A 99 30.11 -21.58 8.43
N ILE A 100 29.30 -22.65 8.51
CA ILE A 100 27.99 -22.74 7.82
C ILE A 100 27.02 -21.63 8.28
N LYS A 101 27.00 -21.30 9.58
CA LYS A 101 26.20 -20.18 10.12
C LYS A 101 26.68 -18.81 9.64
N LYS A 102 27.99 -18.62 9.45
CA LYS A 102 28.54 -17.37 8.88
C LYS A 102 28.21 -17.22 7.40
N GLN A 103 28.19 -18.32 6.66
CA GLN A 103 27.93 -18.33 5.21
C GLN A 103 26.46 -18.02 4.92
N THR A 104 25.53 -18.65 5.66
CA THR A 104 24.09 -18.33 5.59
C THR A 104 23.78 -16.90 6.02
N ARG A 105 24.47 -16.35 7.02
CA ARG A 105 24.28 -14.94 7.46
C ARG A 105 24.76 -13.92 6.42
N LYS A 106 25.89 -14.16 5.76
CA LYS A 106 26.36 -13.31 4.66
C LYS A 106 25.41 -13.34 3.47
N GLU A 107 24.87 -14.51 3.13
CA GLU A 107 23.87 -14.64 2.07
C GLU A 107 22.57 -13.90 2.43
N TYR A 108 22.14 -13.99 3.69
CA TYR A 108 20.97 -13.27 4.22
C TYR A 108 21.13 -11.74 4.22
N ASP A 109 22.30 -11.23 4.61
CA ASP A 109 22.60 -9.78 4.58
C ASP A 109 22.69 -9.23 3.14
N VAL A 110 23.18 -10.05 2.19
CA VAL A 110 23.15 -9.73 0.76
C VAL A 110 21.73 -9.74 0.20
N LEU A 111 20.84 -10.62 0.69
CA LEU A 111 19.42 -10.58 0.33
C LEU A 111 18.75 -9.30 0.85
N ARG A 112 19.02 -8.89 2.11
CA ARG A 112 18.43 -7.69 2.71
C ARG A 112 18.74 -6.39 1.97
N THR A 113 19.99 -6.19 1.55
CA THR A 113 20.37 -4.99 0.78
C THR A 113 19.75 -4.96 -0.63
N LYS A 114 19.21 -6.09 -1.10
CA LYS A 114 18.50 -6.23 -2.38
C LYS A 114 16.98 -6.14 -2.27
N LEU A 115 16.41 -5.93 -1.08
CA LEU A 115 14.97 -5.79 -0.82
C LEU A 115 14.47 -4.33 -0.87
N VAL A 116 15.22 -3.41 -1.46
CA VAL A 116 14.81 -2.01 -1.56
C VAL A 116 13.88 -1.80 -2.77
N PHE A 117 12.62 -1.43 -2.52
CA PHE A 117 11.67 -1.04 -3.56
C PHE A 117 12.17 0.16 -4.38
N ARG A 118 12.00 0.11 -5.71
CA ARG A 118 12.46 1.15 -6.65
C ARG A 118 11.28 1.63 -7.49
N PRO A 119 10.61 2.74 -7.14
CA PRO A 119 9.46 3.25 -7.89
C PRO A 119 9.83 3.66 -9.33
N GLY A 120 11.11 3.95 -9.60
CA GLY A 120 11.59 4.35 -10.92
C GLY A 120 11.26 3.38 -12.06
N GLN A 121 10.99 2.10 -11.78
CA GLN A 121 10.54 1.15 -12.81
C GLN A 121 9.17 1.50 -13.39
N PHE A 122 8.30 2.13 -12.59
CA PHE A 122 6.98 2.60 -13.01
C PHE A 122 7.01 4.01 -13.59
N ILE A 123 8.17 4.68 -13.60
CA ILE A 123 8.26 6.07 -14.04
C ILE A 123 8.81 6.13 -15.46
N ASN A 124 8.11 6.84 -16.33
CA ASN A 124 8.57 7.14 -17.67
C ASN A 124 9.89 7.95 -17.59
N PRO A 125 11.02 7.41 -18.09
CA PRO A 125 12.32 8.07 -17.97
C PRO A 125 12.41 9.37 -18.78
N SER A 126 11.52 9.55 -19.76
CA SER A 126 11.41 10.78 -20.57
C SER A 126 10.49 11.83 -19.94
N ALA A 127 9.73 11.49 -18.90
CA ALA A 127 8.85 12.43 -18.24
C ALA A 127 9.67 13.46 -17.43
N PRO A 128 9.25 14.74 -17.41
CA PRO A 128 9.90 15.72 -16.56
C PRO A 128 9.75 15.33 -15.09
N LYS A 129 10.74 15.67 -14.27
CA LYS A 129 10.63 15.44 -12.82
C LYS A 129 9.43 16.23 -12.27
N THR A 130 8.55 15.54 -11.57
CA THR A 130 7.39 16.17 -10.92
C THR A 130 7.85 17.07 -9.78
N LYS A 131 6.95 17.94 -9.32
CA LYS A 131 7.21 18.82 -8.18
C LYS A 131 7.73 18.01 -6.97
N PHE A 132 8.77 18.52 -6.32
CA PHE A 132 9.23 18.01 -5.04
C PHE A 132 8.20 18.35 -3.96
N ILE A 133 7.72 17.36 -3.22
CA ILE A 133 6.68 17.53 -2.23
C ILE A 133 7.25 17.21 -0.85
N ARG A 134 7.29 18.23 0.01
CA ARG A 134 7.35 18.04 1.45
C ARG A 134 5.92 17.81 1.92
N ALA A 135 5.72 16.87 2.85
CA ALA A 135 4.41 16.46 3.38
C ALA A 135 3.33 17.55 3.22
N SER A 136 2.30 17.27 2.42
CA SER A 136 1.21 18.23 2.19
C SER A 136 -0.11 17.51 2.04
N GLU A 137 -1.19 18.17 2.41
CA GLU A 137 -2.58 17.74 2.31
C GLU A 137 -2.92 17.23 0.91
N GLN A 138 -2.27 17.79 -0.12
CA GLN A 138 -2.34 17.32 -1.49
C GLN A 138 -1.93 15.85 -1.65
N VAL A 139 -0.91 15.37 -0.93
CA VAL A 139 -0.50 13.95 -0.99
C VAL A 139 -1.62 13.07 -0.45
N LYS A 140 -2.28 13.50 0.64
CA LYS A 140 -3.38 12.76 1.26
C LYS A 140 -4.53 12.57 0.27
N GLU A 141 -5.00 13.66 -0.33
CA GLU A 141 -6.11 13.64 -1.29
C GLU A 141 -5.79 12.73 -2.49
N LEU A 142 -4.55 12.76 -2.99
CA LEU A 142 -4.14 11.92 -4.11
C LEU A 142 -4.05 10.44 -3.73
N VAL A 143 -3.61 10.11 -2.51
CA VAL A 143 -3.59 8.73 -2.00
C VAL A 143 -5.02 8.20 -1.83
N GLU A 144 -5.90 8.99 -1.22
CA GLU A 144 -7.32 8.63 -1.06
C GLU A 144 -8.00 8.45 -2.42
N GLN A 145 -7.79 9.39 -3.34
CA GLN A 145 -8.33 9.31 -4.69
C GLN A 145 -7.83 8.06 -5.41
N THR A 146 -6.52 7.79 -5.39
CA THR A 146 -5.96 6.59 -6.05
C THR A 146 -6.54 5.31 -5.45
N PHE A 147 -6.67 5.24 -4.13
CA PHE A 147 -7.24 4.06 -3.46
C PHE A 147 -8.71 3.84 -3.83
N ILE A 148 -9.50 4.91 -3.91
CA ILE A 148 -10.92 4.85 -4.30
C ILE A 148 -11.03 4.40 -5.76
N GLU A 149 -10.27 4.98 -6.69
CA GLU A 149 -10.31 4.59 -8.10
C GLU A 149 -9.88 3.12 -8.30
N LEU A 150 -8.89 2.65 -7.53
CA LEU A 150 -8.42 1.28 -7.61
C LEU A 150 -9.40 0.26 -7.02
N THR A 151 -10.01 0.57 -5.86
CA THR A 151 -10.72 -0.43 -5.04
C THR A 151 -12.23 -0.23 -4.98
N GLY A 152 -12.72 0.94 -5.38
CA GLY A 152 -14.11 1.38 -5.16
C GLY A 152 -14.46 1.59 -3.68
N LYS A 153 -13.48 1.66 -2.78
CA LYS A 153 -13.66 1.77 -1.32
C LYS A 153 -12.85 2.93 -0.76
N GLU A 154 -13.25 3.40 0.42
CA GLU A 154 -12.46 4.40 1.17
C GLU A 154 -11.15 3.79 1.68
N LEU A 155 -10.11 4.62 1.73
CA LEU A 155 -8.81 4.23 2.31
C LEU A 155 -9.01 3.87 3.80
N PRO A 156 -8.53 2.70 4.26
CA PRO A 156 -8.60 2.36 5.67
C PRO A 156 -7.82 3.36 6.53
N CYS A 157 -8.09 3.34 7.83
CA CYS A 157 -7.41 4.22 8.80
C CYS A 157 -5.91 3.86 8.93
N LEU A 158 -5.07 4.51 8.12
CA LEU A 158 -3.61 4.32 8.07
C LEU A 158 -2.91 5.63 8.40
N ASN A 159 -1.81 5.62 9.15
CA ASN A 159 -1.04 6.85 9.40
C ASN A 159 0.08 6.97 8.36
N ILE A 160 0.09 8.02 7.54
CA ILE A 160 1.13 8.23 6.51
C ILE A 160 1.99 9.45 6.89
N ASP A 161 3.27 9.22 7.11
CA ASP A 161 4.24 10.23 7.49
C ASP A 161 5.31 10.41 6.39
N VAL A 162 5.28 11.56 5.72
CA VAL A 162 6.34 11.95 4.79
C VAL A 162 7.48 12.62 5.57
N CYS A 163 8.66 12.03 5.48
CA CYS A 163 9.81 12.28 6.35
C CYS A 163 11.01 12.77 5.56
N SER A 164 11.80 13.68 6.14
CA SER A 164 13.19 13.85 5.70
C SER A 164 14.00 12.58 5.93
N GLU A 165 15.14 12.40 5.24
CA GLU A 165 16.00 11.22 5.42
C GLU A 165 16.41 10.99 6.88
N LYS A 166 16.71 12.08 7.60
CA LYS A 166 17.07 12.04 9.02
C LYS A 166 15.91 11.54 9.88
N GLU A 167 14.68 12.01 9.62
CA GLU A 167 13.48 11.55 10.31
C GLU A 167 13.19 10.08 9.98
N LEU A 168 13.23 9.70 8.70
CA LEU A 168 12.97 8.33 8.25
C LEU A 168 13.95 7.34 8.89
N ARG A 169 15.25 7.65 8.88
CA ARG A 169 16.29 6.83 9.51
C ARG A 169 16.09 6.70 11.02
N LYS A 170 15.68 7.79 11.68
CA LYS A 170 15.39 7.79 13.12
C LYS A 170 14.21 6.87 13.44
N GLU A 171 13.11 6.97 12.70
CA GLU A 171 11.92 6.15 12.90
C GLU A 171 12.21 4.66 12.59
N HIS A 172 12.93 4.39 11.49
CA HIS A 172 13.34 3.04 11.14
C HIS A 172 14.18 2.38 12.25
N ALA A 173 15.16 3.10 12.79
CA ALA A 173 15.97 2.62 13.91
C ALA A 173 15.16 2.45 15.21
N ARG A 174 14.24 3.37 15.49
CA ARG A 174 13.35 3.30 16.67
C ARG A 174 12.48 2.04 16.66
N LEU A 175 12.10 1.56 15.48
CA LEU A 175 11.29 0.36 15.29
C LEU A 175 12.13 -0.93 15.14
N GLY A 176 13.44 -0.85 15.41
CA GLY A 176 14.36 -2.01 15.37
C GLY A 176 14.90 -2.35 13.98
N GLY A 177 14.62 -1.53 12.97
CA GLY A 177 15.12 -1.72 11.61
C GLY A 177 16.59 -1.32 11.46
N GLN A 178 17.34 -2.05 10.64
CA GLN A 178 18.71 -1.71 10.25
C GLN A 178 18.71 -0.83 9.00
N TRP A 179 19.15 0.43 9.14
CA TRP A 179 19.17 1.37 8.02
C TRP A 179 20.09 0.90 6.89
N SER A 180 19.59 0.99 5.66
CA SER A 180 20.35 0.74 4.44
C SER A 180 20.15 1.90 3.46
N PRO A 181 21.20 2.33 2.72
CA PRO A 181 21.04 3.32 1.67
C PRO A 181 20.01 2.88 0.63
N GLY A 182 19.13 3.80 0.25
CA GLY A 182 18.11 3.59 -0.78
C GLY A 182 16.72 3.23 -0.27
N ILE A 183 16.53 3.01 1.03
CA ILE A 183 15.19 2.86 1.62
C ILE A 183 14.39 4.14 1.33
N LEU A 184 13.28 4.01 0.61
CA LEU A 184 12.38 5.10 0.27
C LEU A 184 11.12 5.12 1.15
N GLY A 185 10.77 3.99 1.75
CA GLY A 185 9.64 3.84 2.64
C GLY A 185 9.74 2.57 3.45
N PHE A 186 8.93 2.50 4.50
CA PHE A 186 8.62 1.27 5.23
C PHE A 186 7.30 1.44 5.99
N CYS A 187 6.67 0.32 6.34
CA CYS A 187 5.46 0.31 7.15
C CYS A 187 5.63 -0.44 8.49
N ASN A 188 4.66 -0.25 9.39
CA ASN A 188 4.53 -0.97 10.64
C ASN A 188 3.09 -1.47 10.78
N HIS A 189 2.88 -2.79 10.59
CA HIS A 189 1.59 -3.45 10.73
C HIS A 189 0.93 -3.24 12.10
N SER A 190 1.72 -3.18 13.18
CA SER A 190 1.17 -3.09 14.54
C SER A 190 0.45 -1.77 14.79
N THR A 191 0.85 -0.70 14.10
CA THR A 191 0.28 0.64 14.27
C THR A 191 -0.45 1.15 13.03
N GLY A 192 -0.46 0.38 11.95
CA GLY A 192 -0.96 0.82 10.64
C GLY A 192 -0.26 2.08 10.15
N SER A 193 1.06 2.20 10.40
CA SER A 193 1.83 3.40 10.05
C SER A 193 2.72 3.16 8.84
N ILE A 194 2.82 4.16 7.97
CA ILE A 194 3.68 4.21 6.79
C ILE A 194 4.59 5.42 6.95
N PHE A 195 5.89 5.21 6.77
CA PHE A 195 6.88 6.28 6.76
C PHE A 195 7.56 6.28 5.40
N VAL A 196 7.55 7.41 4.70
CA VAL A 196 8.13 7.54 3.34
C VAL A 196 9.05 8.74 3.26
N LEU A 197 10.11 8.63 2.45
CA LEU A 197 11.08 9.69 2.21
C LEU A 197 10.45 10.78 1.34
N GLU A 198 10.68 12.05 1.70
CA GLU A 198 10.38 13.20 0.83
C GLU A 198 10.98 13.00 -0.56
N ASN A 199 10.16 13.14 -1.60
CA ASN A 199 10.60 12.94 -2.97
C ASN A 199 9.75 13.75 -3.97
N ASN A 200 9.98 13.54 -5.25
CA ASN A 200 9.07 13.98 -6.29
C ASN A 200 7.73 13.23 -6.18
N LEU A 201 6.63 13.91 -6.53
CA LEU A 201 5.27 13.40 -6.35
C LEU A 201 5.05 11.98 -6.90
N ALA A 202 5.55 11.66 -8.10
CA ALA A 202 5.36 10.33 -8.69
C ALA A 202 6.05 9.22 -7.86
N GLU A 203 7.33 9.40 -7.53
CA GLU A 203 8.05 8.44 -6.68
C GLU A 203 7.42 8.30 -5.29
N LEU A 204 6.94 9.40 -4.73
CA LEU A 204 6.30 9.42 -3.42
C LEU A 204 4.99 8.62 -3.43
N LEU A 205 4.09 8.87 -4.40
CA LEU A 205 2.81 8.16 -4.49
C LEU A 205 2.98 6.66 -4.77
N LEU A 206 3.95 6.29 -5.62
CA LEU A 206 4.24 4.89 -5.91
C LEU A 206 4.80 4.15 -4.69
N THR A 207 5.69 4.81 -3.94
CA THR A 207 6.23 4.25 -2.69
C THR A 207 5.11 4.07 -1.67
N ILE A 208 4.24 5.06 -1.50
CA ILE A 208 3.08 4.94 -0.60
C ILE A 208 2.17 3.78 -1.02
N GLY A 209 1.88 3.62 -2.33
CA GLY A 209 1.09 2.52 -2.84
C GLY A 209 1.67 1.15 -2.48
N HIS A 210 2.99 0.97 -2.63
CA HIS A 210 3.69 -0.25 -2.22
C HIS A 210 3.55 -0.54 -0.72
N GLU A 211 3.77 0.47 0.14
CA GLU A 211 3.63 0.32 1.59
C GLU A 211 2.19 0.04 2.04
N ILE A 212 1.19 0.61 1.34
CA ILE A 212 -0.22 0.25 1.55
C ILE A 212 -0.45 -1.22 1.21
N GLY A 213 0.13 -1.72 0.12
CA GLY A 213 0.03 -3.13 -0.28
C GLY A 213 0.47 -4.11 0.80
N HIS A 214 1.51 -3.78 1.56
CA HIS A 214 1.91 -4.55 2.74
C HIS A 214 0.82 -4.56 3.82
N LEU A 215 0.20 -3.41 4.12
CA LEU A 215 -0.73 -3.22 5.24
C LEU A 215 -2.16 -3.69 4.98
N LEU A 216 -2.55 -3.95 3.73
CA LEU A 216 -3.92 -4.38 3.39
C LEU A 216 -4.23 -5.84 3.72
N SER A 217 -3.24 -6.62 4.13
CA SER A 217 -3.41 -8.01 4.55
C SER A 217 -2.37 -8.39 5.61
N GLU A 218 -2.56 -9.55 6.24
CA GLU A 218 -1.58 -10.10 7.16
C GLU A 218 -0.22 -10.34 6.47
N PRO A 219 0.91 -10.12 7.17
CA PRO A 219 2.24 -10.45 6.64
C PRO A 219 2.35 -11.92 6.23
N LEU A 220 2.99 -12.16 5.09
CA LEU A 220 3.34 -13.50 4.62
C LEU A 220 4.67 -13.96 5.24
N PRO A 221 4.82 -15.26 5.53
CA PRO A 221 6.03 -15.79 6.17
C PRO A 221 7.23 -15.85 5.21
N ASP A 222 7.00 -16.01 3.91
CA ASP A 222 8.04 -15.94 2.88
C ASP A 222 8.21 -14.48 2.44
N LEU A 223 9.45 -13.98 2.56
CA LEU A 223 9.76 -12.59 2.23
C LEU A 223 9.56 -12.27 0.75
N ILE A 224 9.81 -13.23 -0.15
CA ILE A 224 9.65 -12.99 -1.59
C ILE A 224 8.16 -12.92 -1.94
N ASP A 225 7.33 -13.75 -1.33
CA ASP A 225 5.87 -13.67 -1.47
C ASP A 225 5.31 -12.37 -0.87
N GLU A 226 5.82 -11.92 0.28
CA GLU A 226 5.41 -10.64 0.88
C GLU A 226 5.74 -9.44 -0.02
N GLU A 227 6.94 -9.40 -0.59
CA GLU A 227 7.33 -8.37 -1.55
C GLU A 227 6.55 -8.48 -2.86
N ALA A 228 6.30 -9.70 -3.35
CA ALA A 228 5.49 -9.93 -4.55
C ALA A 228 4.05 -9.45 -4.35
N LYS A 229 3.51 -9.62 -3.14
CA LYS A 229 2.18 -9.14 -2.77
C LYS A 229 2.14 -7.61 -2.84
N ALA A 230 3.06 -6.93 -2.17
CA ALA A 230 3.14 -5.47 -2.22
C ALA A 230 3.43 -4.94 -3.63
N MET A 231 4.24 -5.65 -4.42
CA MET A 231 4.54 -5.31 -5.81
C MET A 231 3.33 -5.46 -6.74
N ALA A 232 2.53 -6.51 -6.57
CA ALA A 232 1.28 -6.70 -7.31
C ALA A 232 0.30 -5.56 -7.02
N PHE A 233 0.14 -5.18 -5.75
CA PHE A 233 -0.68 -4.03 -5.39
C PHE A 233 -0.10 -2.72 -5.95
N ALA A 234 1.21 -2.49 -5.85
CA ALA A 234 1.86 -1.30 -6.42
C ALA A 234 1.69 -1.20 -7.94
N SER A 235 1.65 -2.33 -8.64
CA SER A 235 1.40 -2.37 -10.09
C SER A 235 -0.03 -1.95 -10.42
N ALA A 236 -1.01 -2.46 -9.68
CA ALA A 236 -2.40 -2.01 -9.82
C ALA A 236 -2.59 -0.54 -9.43
N TRP A 237 -1.88 -0.09 -8.39
CA TRP A 237 -1.83 1.31 -7.96
C TRP A 237 -1.28 2.23 -9.05
N ALA A 238 -0.15 1.86 -9.66
CA ALA A 238 0.43 2.58 -10.79
C ALA A 238 -0.55 2.64 -11.98
N GLN A 239 -1.26 1.54 -12.27
CA GLN A 239 -2.30 1.50 -13.29
C GLN A 239 -3.41 2.53 -13.02
N ALA A 240 -3.92 2.55 -11.78
CA ALA A 240 -4.97 3.49 -11.39
C ALA A 240 -4.53 4.95 -11.54
N ILE A 241 -3.27 5.28 -11.17
CA ILE A 241 -2.69 6.61 -11.38
C ILE A 241 -2.63 6.94 -12.88
N HIS A 242 -2.16 5.98 -13.69
CA HIS A 242 -1.98 6.16 -15.13
C HIS A 242 -3.31 6.43 -15.84
N GLU A 243 -4.28 5.52 -15.66
CA GLU A 243 -5.56 5.52 -16.37
C GLU A 243 -6.45 6.70 -15.97
N ASN A 244 -6.44 7.08 -14.69
CA ASN A 244 -7.27 8.17 -14.16
C ASN A 244 -6.53 9.51 -14.10
N ASN A 245 -5.29 9.56 -14.61
CA ASN A 245 -4.43 10.74 -14.60
C ASN A 245 -4.34 11.43 -13.22
N ILE A 246 -4.20 10.63 -12.16
CA ILE A 246 -4.21 11.13 -10.77
C ILE A 246 -3.03 12.07 -10.54
N GLY A 247 -3.30 13.27 -10.02
CA GLY A 247 -2.28 14.29 -9.81
C GLY A 247 -1.61 14.79 -11.11
N ASN A 248 -2.25 14.59 -12.27
CA ASN A 248 -1.69 14.85 -13.59
C ASN A 248 -0.44 14.00 -13.91
N LEU A 249 -0.41 12.76 -13.39
CA LEU A 249 0.72 11.84 -13.53
C LEU A 249 0.54 10.78 -14.61
N GLY A 250 -0.55 10.81 -15.39
CA GLY A 250 -0.85 9.80 -16.41
C GLY A 250 0.34 9.55 -17.35
N SER A 251 0.92 10.61 -17.91
CA SER A 251 2.11 10.51 -18.78
C SER A 251 3.43 10.25 -18.06
N HIS A 252 3.45 10.36 -16.72
CA HIS A 252 4.63 10.11 -15.89
C HIS A 252 4.76 8.65 -15.48
N ILE A 253 3.66 7.90 -15.49
CA ILE A 253 3.65 6.47 -15.16
C ILE A 253 3.72 5.64 -16.44
N GLN A 254 4.55 4.61 -16.46
CA GLN A 254 4.67 3.63 -17.53
C GLN A 254 4.28 2.24 -17.00
N MET A 255 3.48 1.50 -17.77
CA MET A 255 2.89 0.23 -17.34
C MET A 255 3.67 -1.03 -17.77
N HIS A 256 4.69 -0.90 -18.63
CA HIS A 256 5.33 -2.05 -19.27
C HIS A 256 6.84 -1.87 -19.48
N GLN A 257 7.63 -1.89 -18.41
CA GLN A 257 9.08 -2.06 -18.52
C GLN A 257 9.53 -3.19 -17.59
N PRO A 258 10.24 -4.21 -18.08
CA PRO A 258 10.76 -5.28 -17.25
C PRO A 258 11.77 -4.71 -16.23
N ALA A 259 11.60 -5.06 -14.95
CA ALA A 259 12.50 -4.66 -13.88
C ALA A 259 13.89 -5.32 -14.06
N THR A 260 14.95 -4.52 -14.17
CA THR A 260 16.32 -5.00 -14.36
C THR A 260 17.23 -4.66 -13.16
N ASN A 261 16.96 -5.16 -11.93
CA ASN A 261 17.95 -5.33 -10.82
C ASN A 261 17.42 -5.89 -9.47
N GLY A 262 17.95 -7.04 -8.99
CA GLY A 262 17.93 -7.44 -7.56
C GLY A 262 16.96 -8.56 -7.14
N VAL A 263 16.72 -8.76 -5.83
CA VAL A 263 15.78 -9.79 -5.29
C VAL A 263 14.33 -9.35 -5.48
N HIS A 264 14.10 -8.03 -5.57
CA HIS A 264 12.93 -7.46 -6.23
C HIS A 264 12.79 -7.93 -7.67
N ASN A 265 13.84 -8.36 -8.39
CA ASN A 265 13.62 -9.05 -9.66
C ASN A 265 12.88 -10.35 -9.44
N VAL A 266 13.06 -11.10 -8.36
CA VAL A 266 12.33 -12.38 -8.21
C VAL A 266 10.86 -12.10 -7.93
N ALA A 267 10.56 -11.19 -6.99
CA ALA A 267 9.19 -10.78 -6.69
C ALA A 267 8.52 -10.06 -7.86
N SER A 268 9.18 -9.07 -8.46
CA SER A 268 8.69 -8.34 -9.63
C SER A 268 8.61 -9.21 -10.87
N HIS A 269 9.57 -10.10 -11.15
CA HIS A 269 9.49 -11.05 -12.26
C HIS A 269 8.37 -12.06 -12.04
N PHE A 270 8.16 -12.54 -10.80
CA PHE A 270 6.99 -13.35 -10.49
C PHE A 270 5.70 -12.61 -10.82
N VAL A 271 5.54 -11.37 -10.36
CA VAL A 271 4.35 -10.56 -10.66
C VAL A 271 4.24 -10.30 -12.17
N ASN A 272 5.31 -9.84 -12.82
CA ASN A 272 5.32 -9.54 -14.25
C ASN A 272 4.98 -10.77 -15.09
N ASN A 273 5.50 -11.97 -14.76
CA ASN A 273 5.12 -13.20 -15.45
C ASN A 273 3.62 -13.48 -15.34
N MET A 274 3.02 -13.29 -14.15
CA MET A 274 1.58 -13.46 -13.97
C MET A 274 0.80 -12.43 -14.79
N LEU A 275 1.28 -11.20 -14.88
CA LEU A 275 0.67 -10.15 -15.71
C LEU A 275 0.82 -10.45 -17.21
N ASP A 276 1.97 -10.93 -17.65
CA ASP A 276 2.25 -11.35 -19.02
C ASP A 276 1.39 -12.56 -19.44
N ASP A 277 1.08 -13.44 -18.48
CA ASP A 277 0.12 -14.55 -18.62
C ASP A 277 -1.35 -14.06 -18.62
N GLY A 278 -1.58 -12.75 -18.54
CA GLY A 278 -2.89 -12.11 -18.65
C GLY A 278 -3.65 -11.97 -17.33
N MET A 279 -3.02 -12.20 -16.18
CA MET A 279 -3.65 -11.95 -14.89
C MET A 279 -3.74 -10.45 -14.58
N VAL A 280 -4.77 -10.06 -13.83
CA VAL A 280 -4.90 -8.70 -13.33
C VAL A 280 -4.08 -8.53 -12.05
N ALA A 281 -3.38 -7.41 -11.90
CA ALA A 281 -2.49 -7.16 -10.77
C ALA A 281 -3.20 -7.26 -9.39
N MET A 282 -4.44 -6.77 -9.28
CA MET A 282 -5.23 -6.95 -8.06
C MET A 282 -5.59 -8.42 -7.77
N ASP A 283 -5.83 -9.24 -8.79
CA ASP A 283 -6.10 -10.67 -8.60
C ASP A 283 -4.85 -11.40 -8.08
N VAL A 284 -3.66 -11.02 -8.56
CA VAL A 284 -2.38 -11.54 -8.06
C VAL A 284 -2.19 -11.15 -6.60
N PHE A 285 -2.44 -9.89 -6.25
CA PHE A 285 -2.40 -9.40 -4.88
C PHE A 285 -3.36 -10.19 -3.96
N GLU A 286 -4.62 -10.37 -4.37
CA GLU A 286 -5.61 -11.11 -3.59
C GLU A 286 -5.22 -12.58 -3.40
N GLN A 287 -4.72 -13.23 -4.46
CA GLN A 287 -4.30 -14.64 -4.40
C GLN A 287 -3.08 -14.85 -3.50
N LEU A 288 -2.08 -13.95 -3.55
CA LEU A 288 -0.95 -13.97 -2.62
C LEU A 288 -1.41 -13.72 -1.18
N SER A 289 -2.27 -12.72 -0.96
CA SER A 289 -2.82 -12.39 0.36
C SER A 289 -3.58 -13.56 0.99
N ARG A 290 -4.26 -14.38 0.17
CA ARG A 290 -4.98 -15.60 0.59
C ARG A 290 -4.10 -16.85 0.60
N LYS A 291 -2.82 -16.75 0.22
CA LYS A 291 -1.86 -17.87 0.12
C LYS A 291 -2.29 -18.95 -0.87
N TYR A 292 -3.02 -18.58 -1.92
CA TYR A 292 -3.43 -19.48 -2.99
C TYR A 292 -2.33 -19.68 -4.04
N ILE A 293 -1.46 -18.70 -4.20
CA ILE A 293 -0.25 -18.77 -5.04
C ILE A 293 0.98 -18.41 -4.20
N SER A 294 2.15 -18.87 -4.62
CA SER A 294 3.44 -18.59 -3.98
C SER A 294 4.55 -18.61 -5.03
N SER A 295 5.53 -17.72 -4.90
CA SER A 295 6.73 -17.68 -5.73
C SER A 295 7.57 -18.94 -5.63
N SER A 296 7.42 -19.71 -4.54
CA SER A 296 8.12 -20.98 -4.33
C SER A 296 7.76 -22.03 -5.39
N PHE A 297 6.56 -21.99 -5.97
CA PHE A 297 6.16 -22.88 -7.07
C PHE A 297 6.95 -22.65 -8.36
N CYS A 298 7.46 -21.44 -8.58
CA CYS A 298 8.20 -21.06 -9.79
C CYS A 298 9.70 -21.38 -9.72
N ARG A 299 10.24 -21.83 -8.58
CA ARG A 299 11.69 -22.10 -8.41
C ARG A 299 12.14 -23.49 -8.89
N ASN A 300 11.23 -24.30 -9.43
CA ASN A 300 11.51 -25.65 -9.90
C ASN A 300 11.71 -25.77 -11.43
N PHE A 301 11.88 -24.64 -12.13
CA PHE A 301 12.14 -24.60 -13.57
C PHE A 301 13.46 -23.91 -13.88
#